data_AF-A0A285CUR9-F1
#
_entry.id   AF-A0A285CUR9-F1
#
_cell.length_a   1.000
_cell.length_b   1.000
_cell.length_c   1.000
_cell.angle_alpha   90.00
_cell.angle_beta   90.00
_cell.angle_gamma   90.00
#
_symmetry.space_group_name_H-M   'P 1'
#
loop_
_entity.id
_entity.type
_entity.pdbx_description
1 polymer ?
#
loop_
_entity_poly.entity_id
_entity_poly.type
_entity_poly.pdbx_seq_one_letter_code
_entity_poly.pdbx_strand_id
1 'polypeptide(L)'
;MNCLKSMLICPYFLVILTNKGETKMVQVKLFDCDHEKDLQDAINRFLATLDSSDVIDIKYGVSAFTEPAGDQIYCFTAMVVYHA
;
A
#
# COMPACT_ATOMS: atom_id res chain seq x y z
N MET A 1 11.86 27.33 8.07
CA MET A 1 12.26 26.02 7.53
C MET A 1 10.99 25.26 7.17
N ASN A 2 10.29 25.75 6.15
CA ASN A 2 10.40 25.34 4.75
C ASN A 2 9.58 24.07 4.50
N CYS A 3 8.27 24.28 4.51
CA CYS A 3 7.28 23.52 3.77
C CYS A 3 7.68 23.55 2.28
N LEU A 4 8.52 22.59 1.88
CA LEU A 4 8.84 22.33 0.48
C LEU A 4 7.96 21.16 0.03
N LYS A 5 6.88 21.55 -0.66
CA LYS A 5 6.22 20.77 -1.69
C LYS A 5 7.27 19.96 -2.46
N SER A 6 7.26 18.65 -2.29
CA SER A 6 7.67 17.73 -3.35
C SER A 6 6.58 16.67 -3.47
N MET A 7 5.46 17.12 -4.01
CA MET A 7 4.52 16.26 -4.71
C MET A 7 5.24 15.76 -5.96
N LEU A 8 6.07 14.74 -5.81
CA LEU A 8 6.58 13.96 -6.92
C LEU A 8 5.44 13.08 -7.41
N ILE A 9 4.77 13.62 -8.41
CA ILE A 9 3.94 12.93 -9.37
C ILE A 9 4.73 11.71 -9.86
N CYS A 10 4.37 10.50 -9.42
CA CYS A 10 4.64 9.27 -10.17
C CYS A 10 3.28 8.69 -10.60
N PRO A 11 2.74 9.11 -11.76
CA PRO A 11 1.44 8.66 -12.25
C PRO A 11 1.53 7.29 -12.97
N TYR A 12 2.68 6.61 -12.94
CA TYR A 12 2.93 5.39 -13.71
C TYR A 12 3.79 4.37 -12.97
N PHE A 13 3.32 3.86 -11.83
CA PHE A 13 3.79 2.55 -11.36
C PHE A 13 2.66 1.53 -11.38
N LEU A 14 2.00 1.44 -12.53
CA LEU A 14 1.24 0.26 -12.91
C LEU A 14 2.27 -0.82 -13.27
N VAL A 15 2.62 -1.68 -12.31
CA VAL A 15 3.44 -2.86 -12.59
C VAL A 15 2.57 -3.87 -13.33
N ILE A 16 2.53 -3.80 -14.66
CA ILE A 16 1.86 -4.80 -15.49
C ILE A 16 2.70 -6.08 -15.46
N LEU A 17 2.37 -7.02 -14.56
CA LEU A 17 2.88 -8.39 -14.62
C LEU A 17 1.93 -9.21 -15.51
N THR A 18 2.20 -9.31 -16.81
CA THR A 18 1.48 -10.26 -17.67
C THR A 18 2.11 -11.65 -17.52
N ASN A 19 1.43 -12.58 -16.83
CA ASN A 19 1.82 -13.98 -16.90
C ASN A 19 1.38 -14.55 -18.25
N LYS A 20 2.25 -15.32 -18.92
CA LYS A 20 2.05 -15.82 -20.29
C LYS A 20 1.05 -16.99 -20.25
N GLY A 21 -0.24 -16.71 -20.02
CA GLY A 21 -1.29 -17.74 -19.93
C GLY A 21 -2.70 -17.25 -19.55
N GLU A 22 -2.82 -16.15 -18.79
CA GLU A 22 -4.10 -15.51 -18.46
C GLU A 22 -3.93 -13.99 -18.44
N THR A 23 -4.68 -13.28 -19.26
CA THR A 23 -4.57 -11.82 -19.46
C THR A 23 -5.40 -11.04 -18.46
N LYS A 24 -5.21 -11.27 -17.15
CA LYS A 24 -5.71 -10.35 -16.13
C LYS A 24 -4.61 -9.38 -15.74
N MET A 25 -4.87 -8.09 -15.81
CA MET A 25 -3.87 -7.06 -15.51
C MET A 25 -3.59 -7.08 -14.01
N VAL A 26 -2.33 -7.25 -13.60
CA VAL A 26 -1.95 -7.14 -12.18
C VAL A 26 -1.83 -5.67 -11.81
N GLN A 27 -2.43 -5.30 -10.70
CA GLN A 27 -2.35 -3.99 -10.07
C GLN A 27 -1.86 -4.11 -8.63
N VAL A 28 -1.26 -3.04 -8.14
CA VAL A 28 -0.75 -2.94 -6.79
C VAL A 28 -1.27 -1.67 -6.15
N LYS A 29 -1.78 -1.76 -4.94
CA LYS A 29 -2.19 -0.62 -4.13
C LYS A 29 -1.46 -0.64 -2.80
N LEU A 30 -0.78 0.46 -2.49
CA LEU A 30 -0.02 0.64 -1.25
C LEU A 30 -0.80 1.54 -0.30
N PHE A 31 -0.92 1.12 0.95
CA PHE A 31 -1.51 1.86 2.06
C PHE A 31 -0.45 2.07 3.12
N ASP A 32 -0.37 3.26 3.69
CA ASP A 32 0.55 3.61 4.78
C ASP A 32 -0.20 4.50 5.77
N CYS A 33 -0.18 4.12 7.06
CA CYS A 33 -0.93 4.79 8.13
C CYS A 33 -0.14 4.77 9.45
N ASP A 34 -0.32 5.80 10.26
CA ASP A 34 0.32 5.90 11.59
C ASP A 34 -0.34 5.00 12.64
N HIS A 35 -1.59 4.61 12.43
CA HIS A 35 -2.34 3.73 13.33
C HIS A 35 -2.78 2.44 12.61
N GLU A 36 -2.53 1.30 13.25
CA GLU A 36 -2.93 -0.02 12.75
C GLU A 36 -4.43 -0.12 12.44
N LYS A 37 -5.27 0.48 13.30
CA LYS A 37 -6.73 0.49 13.08
C LYS A 37 -7.13 1.24 11.81
N ASP A 38 -6.47 2.37 11.52
CA ASP A 38 -6.77 3.16 10.32
C ASP A 38 -6.36 2.40 9.06
N LEU A 39 -5.21 1.71 9.13
CA LEU A 39 -4.75 0.82 8.06
C LEU A 39 -5.76 -0.31 7.81
N GLN A 40 -6.20 -0.99 8.86
CA GLN A 40 -7.19 -2.06 8.79
C GLN A 40 -8.49 -1.56 8.14
N ASP A 41 -9.02 -0.43 8.60
CA ASP A 41 -10.26 0.16 8.07
C ASP A 41 -10.10 0.58 6.59
N ALA A 42 -8.91 1.05 6.18
CA ALA A 42 -8.62 1.40 4.79
C ALA A 42 -8.54 0.17 3.87
N ILE A 43 -7.82 -0.88 4.30
CA ILE A 43 -7.69 -2.14 3.54
C ILE A 43 -9.04 -2.82 3.42
N ASN A 44 -9.80 -2.96 4.51
CA ASN A 44 -11.10 -3.63 4.48
C ASN A 44 -12.09 -2.93 3.55
N ARG A 45 -12.11 -1.59 3.56
CA ARG A 45 -12.94 -0.81 2.63
C ARG A 45 -12.51 -1.03 1.17
N PHE A 46 -11.21 -1.18 0.91
CA PHE A 46 -10.71 -1.47 -0.43
C PHE A 46 -11.02 -2.90 -0.87
N LEU A 47 -10.78 -3.90 -0.02
CA LEU A 47 -11.08 -5.30 -0.32
C LEU A 47 -12.57 -5.54 -0.56
N ALA A 48 -13.46 -4.77 0.10
CA ALA A 48 -14.89 -4.81 -0.15
C ALA A 48 -15.29 -4.35 -1.58
N THR A 49 -14.38 -3.72 -2.32
CA THR A 49 -14.59 -3.32 -3.73
C THR A 49 -14.05 -4.32 -4.74
N LEU A 50 -13.37 -5.39 -4.28
CA LEU A 50 -12.75 -6.40 -5.12
C LEU A 50 -13.47 -7.74 -4.95
N ASP A 51 -13.49 -8.54 -6.02
CA ASP A 51 -13.86 -9.94 -5.91
C ASP A 51 -12.74 -10.72 -5.22
N SER A 52 -13.10 -11.69 -4.37
CA SER A 52 -12.13 -12.47 -3.61
C SER A 52 -11.17 -13.27 -4.50
N SER A 53 -11.59 -13.63 -5.72
CA SER A 53 -10.75 -14.30 -6.72
C SER A 53 -9.72 -13.39 -7.39
N ASP A 54 -9.86 -12.07 -7.25
CA ASP A 54 -8.95 -11.11 -7.86
C ASP A 54 -7.83 -10.69 -6.91
N VAL A 55 -7.92 -11.01 -5.61
CA VAL A 55 -6.82 -10.74 -4.66
C VAL A 55 -5.72 -11.80 -4.86
N ILE A 56 -4.52 -11.34 -5.21
CA ILE A 56 -3.35 -12.20 -5.43
C ILE A 56 -2.56 -12.36 -4.15
N ASP A 57 -2.26 -11.25 -3.47
CA ASP A 57 -1.44 -11.23 -2.27
C ASP A 57 -1.65 -9.94 -1.46
N ILE A 58 -1.42 -10.01 -0.15
CA ILE A 58 -1.41 -8.85 0.74
C ILE A 58 -0.17 -8.94 1.61
N LYS A 59 0.75 -7.99 1.45
CA LYS A 59 1.97 -7.92 2.26
C LYS A 59 1.85 -6.81 3.29
N TYR A 60 1.97 -7.16 4.56
CA TYR A 60 1.98 -6.22 5.68
C TYR A 60 3.42 -5.94 6.12
N GLY A 61 3.69 -4.69 6.48
CA GLY A 61 4.99 -4.23 6.99
C GLY A 61 4.81 -3.24 8.12
N VAL A 62 5.69 -3.33 9.11
CA VAL A 62 5.79 -2.33 10.19
C VAL A 62 7.21 -1.78 10.17
N SER A 63 7.31 -0.46 10.09
CA SER A 63 8.57 0.25 10.26
C SER A 63 8.54 1.00 11.58
N ALA A 64 9.64 0.94 12.31
CA ALA A 64 9.80 1.61 13.59
C ALA A 64 11.04 2.51 13.50
N PHE A 65 10.88 3.80 13.77
CA PHE A 65 11.98 4.76 13.82
C PHE A 65 12.03 5.42 15.20
N THR A 66 13.19 5.37 15.85
CA THR A 66 13.41 6.02 17.15
C THR A 66 14.18 7.32 16.91
N GLU A 67 13.56 8.45 17.25
CA GLU A 67 14.22 9.75 17.21
C GLU A 67 15.30 9.83 18.31
N PRO A 68 16.37 10.63 18.13
CA PRO A 68 17.39 10.85 19.16
C PRO A 68 16.85 11.38 20.49
N ALA A 69 15.68 12.03 20.46
CA ALA A 69 14.95 12.53 21.63
C ALA A 69 14.19 11.44 22.40
N GLY A 70 14.14 10.20 21.90
CA GLY A 70 13.49 9.05 22.53
C GLY A 70 12.08 8.75 22.07
N ASP A 71 11.50 9.60 21.21
CA ASP A 71 10.17 9.36 20.64
C ASP A 71 10.22 8.24 19.58
N GLN A 72 9.31 7.28 19.70
CA GLN A 72 9.19 6.15 18.79
C GLN A 72 8.03 6.38 17.82
N ILE A 73 8.34 6.42 16.52
CA ILE A 73 7.37 6.54 15.44
C ILE A 73 7.16 5.16 14.83
N TYR A 74 5.89 4.77 14.66
CA TYR A 74 5.49 3.54 13.98
C TYR A 74 4.79 3.89 12.67
N CYS A 75 5.19 3.23 11.59
CA CYS A 75 4.52 3.31 10.29
C CYS A 75 3.98 1.91 9.95
N PHE A 76 2.67 1.82 9.76
CA PHE A 76 1.98 0.60 9.40
C PHE A 76 1.64 0.65 7.92
N THR A 77 2.23 -0.26 7.15
CA THR A 77 2.09 -0.28 5.70
C THR A 77 1.50 -1.60 5.24
N ALA A 78 0.66 -1.57 4.21
CA ALA A 78 0.21 -2.77 3.52
C ALA A 78 0.17 -2.59 2.01
N MET A 79 0.64 -3.60 1.29
CA MET A 79 0.61 -3.67 -0.16
C MET A 79 -0.37 -4.75 -0.59
N VAL A 80 -1.43 -4.37 -1.31
CA VAL A 80 -2.42 -5.28 -1.90
C VAL A 80 -2.10 -5.45 -3.37
N VAL A 81 -1.85 -6.69 -3.79
CA VAL A 81 -1.62 -7.10 -5.18
C VAL A 81 -2.88 -7.81 -5.66
N TYR A 82 -3.45 -7.36 -6.77
CA TYR A 82 -4.76 -7.83 -7.24
C TYR A 82 -4.85 -7.81 -8.77
N HIS A 83 -5.84 -8.51 -9.31
CA HIS A 83 -6.22 -8.48 -10.72
C HIS A 83 -7.25 -7.37 -10.97
N ALA A 84 -7.10 -6.67 -12.10
CA ALA A 84 -8.02 -5.66 -12.61
C ALA A 84 -8.50 -6.00 -14.02
#